data_AF-A0ABD5LM76-F1
#
_entry.id   AF-A0ABD5LM76-F1
#
_cell.length_a   1.000
_cell.length_b   1.000
_cell.length_c   1.000
_cell.angle_alpha   90.00
_cell.angle_beta   90.00
_cell.angle_gamma   90.00
#
_symmetry.space_group_name_H-M   'P 1'
#
loop_
_entity.id
_entity.type
_entity.pdbx_description
1 polymer ?
#
loop_
_entity_poly.entity_id
_entity_poly.type
_entity_poly.pdbx_seq_one_letter_code
_entity_poly.pdbx_strand_id
1 'polypeptide(L)'
;MSRDANFIRHAFDTSYYLNTNRDLRNENIDPVLHYIKRGWKEGRDPTPDFSTNGYLMQNPDVLQSGINPFVHYLKYGRHEGRVLRASSGVPDLPFSGDPFVARAAHYVQDQNFPLEAERAENILVILVPEHNEMSGGIYSFFSIAKSAYNLRHKHDYFILVMTRPNPMDLTYNRQRNFRNSEDVFRFNQIVRCKAAKTIYLQIPEYASVDFVKNLGQEQLSYLKSREKFFVNILNQKTDIMPEKEEFEDLRAISTEITQSVAHHAYFGQQFAERYNLPTLLLPAYTDLSNYEPIEYEDKEKLIIYSPDDAPYKSAVLEKLQQELPDYTLREIRGITFDRFMDLATRCRFSITFGEGFDGYLAQPIHQGGVGFAVYNDEFFPTKELLQFDNIFTSSDEMINGISERIRALESDRQFYQKTNMRMIELYDQLYSRADYIRRIEMLINRDFELRPLSAFTEAASIRL
;
A
#
# COMPACT_ATOMS: atom_id res chain seq x y z
N MET A 1 -17.47 -28.87 2.14
CA MET A 1 -16.06 -28.43 2.16
C MET A 1 -15.08 -29.55 1.83
N SER A 2 -14.97 -30.64 2.60
CA SER A 2 -14.05 -31.76 2.27
C SER A 2 -14.38 -32.42 0.90
N ARG A 3 -15.66 -32.53 0.54
CA ARG A 3 -16.09 -33.12 -0.75
C ARG A 3 -15.65 -32.31 -1.97
N ASP A 4 -15.80 -30.98 -1.96
CA ASP A 4 -15.39 -30.14 -3.09
C ASP A 4 -13.87 -30.02 -3.19
N ALA A 5 -13.17 -29.98 -2.05
CA ALA A 5 -11.71 -30.02 -2.03
C ALA A 5 -11.16 -31.31 -2.66
N ASN A 6 -11.71 -32.47 -2.28
CA ASN A 6 -11.33 -33.74 -2.90
C ASN A 6 -11.70 -33.78 -4.39
N PHE A 7 -12.84 -33.20 -4.76
CA PHE A 7 -13.31 -33.17 -6.14
C PHE A 7 -12.38 -32.36 -7.06
N ILE A 8 -11.95 -31.16 -6.64
CA ILE A 8 -11.10 -30.31 -7.50
C ILE A 8 -9.62 -30.70 -7.46
N ARG A 9 -9.17 -31.46 -6.45
CA ARG A 9 -7.74 -31.75 -6.22
C ARG A 9 -7.04 -32.34 -7.45
N HIS A 10 -7.74 -33.13 -8.26
CA HIS A 10 -7.18 -33.74 -9.48
C HIS A 10 -7.02 -32.77 -10.65
N ALA A 11 -7.73 -31.65 -10.65
CA ALA A 11 -7.66 -30.61 -11.69
C ALA A 11 -6.95 -29.33 -11.21
N PHE A 12 -6.59 -29.28 -9.92
CA PHE A 12 -5.92 -28.16 -9.29
C PHE A 12 -4.41 -28.27 -9.47
N ASP A 13 -3.75 -27.22 -9.95
CA ASP A 13 -2.30 -27.18 -10.07
C ASP A 13 -1.69 -26.54 -8.82
N THR A 14 -1.22 -27.38 -7.91
CA THR A 14 -0.60 -26.92 -6.65
C THR A 14 0.67 -26.13 -6.87
N SER A 15 1.50 -26.53 -7.84
CA SER A 15 2.77 -25.87 -8.13
C SER A 15 2.52 -24.49 -8.71
N TYR A 16 1.63 -24.39 -9.70
CA TYR A 16 1.18 -23.11 -10.25
C TYR A 16 0.62 -22.21 -9.14
N TYR A 17 -0.31 -22.74 -8.34
CA TYR A 17 -0.97 -21.95 -7.31
C TYR A 17 0.03 -21.38 -6.30
N LEU A 18 0.96 -22.17 -5.78
CA LEU A 18 1.98 -21.69 -4.84
C LEU A 18 3.04 -20.78 -5.48
N ASN A 19 3.26 -20.88 -6.79
CA ASN A 19 4.19 -20.03 -7.52
C ASN A 19 3.62 -18.64 -7.80
N THR A 20 2.32 -18.58 -8.11
CA THR A 20 1.59 -17.34 -8.37
C THR A 20 1.16 -16.65 -7.07
N ASN A 21 1.00 -17.41 -5.98
CA ASN A 21 0.53 -16.93 -4.67
C ASN A 21 1.62 -17.07 -3.61
N ARG A 22 2.67 -16.24 -3.72
CA ARG A 22 3.88 -16.35 -2.89
C ARG A 22 3.62 -16.10 -1.40
N ASP A 23 2.59 -15.31 -1.08
CA ASP A 23 2.12 -15.06 0.29
C ASP A 23 1.74 -16.35 1.03
N LEU A 24 1.35 -17.41 0.32
CA LEU A 24 0.97 -18.70 0.91
C LEU A 24 2.14 -19.65 1.15
N ARG A 25 3.34 -19.36 0.63
CA ARG A 25 4.48 -20.30 0.68
C ARG A 25 4.99 -20.57 2.10
N ASN A 26 4.83 -19.61 3.00
CA ASN A 26 5.30 -19.70 4.38
C ASN A 26 4.18 -20.09 5.35
N GLU A 27 2.94 -20.20 4.88
CA GLU A 27 1.82 -20.68 5.67
C GLU A 27 1.72 -22.20 5.48
N ASN A 28 1.73 -23.00 6.55
CA ASN A 28 1.57 -24.45 6.49
C ASN A 28 0.12 -24.84 6.15
N ILE A 29 -0.35 -24.40 4.97
CA ILE A 29 -1.73 -24.46 4.51
C ILE A 29 -1.83 -25.32 3.26
N ASP A 30 -2.84 -26.18 3.21
CA ASP A 30 -3.20 -26.94 2.01
C ASP A 30 -3.75 -25.99 0.92
N PRO A 31 -3.08 -25.86 -0.24
CA PRO A 31 -3.46 -24.92 -1.30
C PRO A 31 -4.86 -25.15 -1.87
N VAL A 32 -5.31 -26.40 -1.92
CA VAL A 32 -6.67 -26.75 -2.40
C VAL A 32 -7.71 -26.26 -1.39
N LEU A 33 -7.45 -26.47 -0.09
CA LEU A 33 -8.33 -25.98 0.96
C LEU A 33 -8.33 -24.46 1.03
N HIS A 34 -7.16 -23.82 0.85
CA HIS A 34 -7.07 -22.37 0.75
C HIS A 34 -7.95 -21.86 -0.40
N TYR A 35 -7.77 -22.43 -1.59
CA TYR A 35 -8.53 -22.02 -2.76
C TYR A 35 -10.03 -22.16 -2.53
N ILE A 36 -10.52 -23.31 -2.07
CA ILE A 36 -11.95 -23.57 -1.82
C ILE A 36 -12.54 -22.61 -0.79
N LYS A 37 -11.81 -22.30 0.29
CA LYS A 37 -12.30 -21.46 1.38
C LYS A 37 -12.23 -19.97 1.07
N ARG A 38 -11.14 -19.54 0.43
CA ARG A 38 -10.78 -18.13 0.30
C ARG A 38 -10.30 -17.78 -1.11
N GLY A 39 -9.39 -18.57 -1.68
CA GLY A 39 -8.69 -18.19 -2.90
C GLY A 39 -9.58 -17.86 -4.10
N TRP A 40 -10.70 -18.56 -4.30
CA TRP A 40 -11.62 -18.22 -5.40
C TRP A 40 -12.38 -16.90 -5.17
N LYS A 41 -12.66 -16.55 -3.90
CA LYS A 41 -13.28 -15.28 -3.49
C LYS A 41 -12.30 -14.13 -3.59
N GLU A 42 -11.03 -14.42 -3.33
CA GLU A 42 -9.89 -13.54 -3.58
C GLU A 42 -9.57 -13.44 -5.07
N GLY A 43 -10.26 -14.19 -5.95
CA GLY A 43 -10.10 -14.21 -7.40
C GLY A 43 -8.75 -14.76 -7.88
N ARG A 44 -8.13 -15.66 -7.10
CA ARG A 44 -6.91 -16.39 -7.49
C ARG A 44 -7.24 -17.47 -8.50
N ASP A 45 -6.28 -17.85 -9.33
CA ASP A 45 -6.50 -18.86 -10.37
C ASP A 45 -5.95 -20.23 -9.90
N PRO A 46 -6.75 -21.30 -9.92
CA PRO A 46 -6.38 -22.63 -9.42
C PRO A 46 -5.46 -23.42 -10.38
N THR A 47 -5.37 -23.01 -11.65
CA THR A 47 -4.58 -23.66 -12.70
C THR A 47 -4.28 -22.64 -13.81
N PRO A 48 -3.19 -22.79 -14.60
CA PRO A 48 -2.88 -21.92 -15.73
C PRO A 48 -4.00 -21.81 -16.78
N ASP A 49 -4.88 -22.79 -16.89
CA ASP A 49 -5.93 -22.80 -17.92
C ASP A 49 -7.28 -22.24 -17.44
N PHE A 50 -7.37 -21.82 -16.18
CA PHE A 50 -8.62 -21.36 -15.58
C PHE A 50 -8.46 -20.00 -14.89
N SER A 51 -8.97 -18.95 -15.52
CA SER A 51 -9.18 -17.68 -14.84
C SER A 51 -10.47 -17.71 -14.00
N THR A 52 -10.34 -17.65 -12.68
CA THR A 52 -11.46 -17.56 -11.73
C THR A 52 -12.35 -16.35 -12.06
N ASN A 53 -11.74 -15.19 -12.20
CA ASN A 53 -12.45 -13.96 -12.53
C ASN A 53 -12.98 -14.00 -13.97
N GLY A 54 -12.18 -14.45 -14.94
CA GLY A 54 -12.59 -14.56 -16.34
C GLY A 54 -13.77 -15.52 -16.54
N TYR A 55 -13.85 -16.58 -15.74
CA TYR A 55 -14.97 -17.50 -15.73
C TYR A 55 -16.22 -16.86 -15.12
N LEU A 56 -16.11 -16.21 -13.94
CA LEU A 56 -17.24 -15.52 -13.32
C LEU A 56 -17.78 -14.38 -14.19
N MET A 57 -16.92 -13.66 -14.91
CA MET A 57 -17.30 -12.61 -15.86
C MET A 57 -18.19 -13.13 -17.00
N GLN A 58 -17.86 -14.28 -17.56
CA GLN A 58 -18.62 -14.88 -18.67
C GLN A 58 -19.89 -15.59 -18.20
N ASN A 59 -20.03 -15.81 -16.89
CA ASN A 59 -21.04 -16.67 -16.29
C ASN A 59 -21.71 -15.99 -15.08
N PRO A 60 -22.51 -14.92 -15.29
CA PRO A 60 -23.12 -14.15 -14.21
C PRO A 60 -24.06 -14.97 -13.31
N ASP A 61 -24.67 -16.02 -13.85
CA ASP A 61 -25.51 -16.97 -13.10
C ASP A 61 -24.71 -17.73 -12.04
N VAL A 62 -23.47 -18.13 -12.37
CA VAL A 62 -22.54 -18.78 -11.42
C VAL A 62 -22.14 -17.80 -10.34
N LEU A 63 -21.83 -16.55 -10.72
CA LEU A 63 -21.51 -15.50 -9.77
C LEU A 63 -22.66 -15.26 -8.78
N GLN A 64 -23.90 -15.12 -9.27
CA GLN A 64 -25.09 -14.92 -8.44
C GLN A 64 -25.37 -16.11 -7.52
N SER A 65 -25.08 -17.34 -7.98
CA SER A 65 -25.26 -18.55 -7.18
C SER A 65 -24.30 -18.68 -5.99
N GLY A 66 -23.18 -17.94 -6.01
CA GLY A 66 -22.12 -18.04 -4.98
C GLY A 66 -21.37 -19.37 -4.97
N ILE A 67 -21.57 -20.22 -5.99
CA ILE A 67 -20.84 -21.48 -6.12
C ILE A 67 -19.40 -21.18 -6.53
N ASN A 68 -18.44 -21.92 -5.95
CA ASN A 68 -17.04 -21.83 -6.37
C ASN A 68 -16.93 -22.04 -7.90
N PRO A 69 -16.35 -21.10 -8.66
CA PRO A 69 -16.37 -21.11 -10.11
C PRO A 69 -15.64 -22.31 -10.71
N PHE A 70 -14.53 -22.75 -10.11
CA PHE A 70 -13.80 -23.91 -10.60
C PHE A 70 -14.55 -25.21 -10.32
N VAL A 71 -15.19 -25.32 -9.14
CA VAL A 71 -16.10 -26.44 -8.83
C VAL A 71 -17.27 -26.45 -9.81
N HIS A 72 -17.89 -25.29 -10.08
CA HIS A 72 -19.00 -25.17 -11.02
C HIS A 72 -18.58 -25.60 -12.43
N TYR A 73 -17.44 -25.09 -12.90
CA TYR A 73 -16.93 -25.44 -14.22
C TYR A 73 -16.71 -26.94 -14.37
N LEU A 74 -16.03 -27.56 -13.40
CA LEU A 74 -15.73 -28.98 -13.42
C LEU A 74 -16.97 -29.88 -13.31
N LYS A 75 -18.03 -29.44 -12.59
CA LYS A 75 -19.28 -30.20 -12.44
C LYS A 75 -20.26 -30.01 -13.60
N TYR A 76 -20.40 -28.78 -14.08
CA TYR A 76 -21.46 -28.40 -15.01
C TYR A 76 -20.91 -27.66 -16.22
N GLY A 77 -20.10 -26.62 -15.99
CA GLY A 77 -19.70 -25.68 -17.04
C GLY A 77 -18.98 -26.31 -18.23
N ARG A 78 -18.19 -27.36 -18.01
CA ARG A 78 -17.55 -28.13 -19.08
C ARG A 78 -18.54 -28.83 -19.99
N HIS A 79 -19.61 -29.40 -19.43
CA HIS A 79 -20.67 -30.07 -20.18
C HIS A 79 -21.65 -29.07 -20.83
N GLU A 80 -21.80 -27.89 -20.24
CA GLU A 80 -22.59 -26.78 -20.77
C GLU A 80 -21.87 -26.00 -21.89
N GLY A 81 -20.62 -26.37 -22.23
CA GLY A 81 -19.85 -25.72 -23.29
C GLY A 81 -19.32 -24.32 -22.92
N ARG A 82 -19.25 -24.00 -21.62
CA ARG A 82 -18.70 -22.70 -21.16
C ARG A 82 -17.21 -22.63 -21.45
N VAL A 83 -16.79 -21.54 -22.10
CA VAL A 83 -15.41 -21.34 -22.55
C VAL A 83 -14.53 -20.93 -21.38
N LEU A 84 -13.34 -21.54 -21.29
CA LEU A 84 -12.30 -21.11 -20.37
C LEU A 84 -11.47 -19.99 -20.99
N ARG A 85 -11.08 -19.04 -20.16
CA ARG A 85 -9.92 -18.20 -20.46
C ARG A 85 -8.73 -18.76 -19.71
N ALA A 86 -7.64 -18.98 -20.44
CA ALA A 86 -6.35 -19.27 -19.84
C ALA A 86 -6.04 -18.15 -18.84
N SER A 87 -5.56 -18.56 -17.66
CA SER A 87 -4.92 -17.65 -16.73
C SER A 87 -3.74 -17.02 -17.48
N SER A 88 -3.63 -15.70 -17.44
CA SER A 88 -2.53 -15.00 -18.10
C SER A 88 -1.17 -15.41 -17.50
N GLY A 89 -1.11 -16.13 -16.37
CA GLY A 89 0.13 -16.58 -15.71
C GLY A 89 1.00 -15.42 -15.18
N VAL A 90 0.67 -14.21 -15.58
CA VAL A 90 1.17 -12.94 -15.10
C VAL A 90 0.13 -12.43 -14.09
N PRO A 91 0.53 -11.87 -12.93
CA PRO A 91 -0.37 -11.10 -12.09
C PRO A 91 -0.75 -9.76 -12.77
N ASP A 92 -1.14 -9.79 -14.05
CA ASP A 92 -1.45 -8.61 -14.84
C ASP A 92 -2.84 -8.73 -15.44
N LEU A 93 -3.74 -7.85 -15.01
CA LEU A 93 -3.91 -6.54 -15.66
C LEU A 93 -4.62 -5.61 -14.67
N PRO A 94 -4.37 -4.28 -14.72
CA PRO A 94 -5.06 -3.29 -13.91
C PRO A 94 -6.50 -3.17 -14.41
N PHE A 95 -7.38 -4.08 -14.00
CA PHE A 95 -8.82 -3.90 -14.22
C PHE A 95 -9.43 -3.09 -13.07
N SER A 96 -8.78 -1.97 -12.77
CA SER A 96 -9.43 -0.84 -12.12
C SER A 96 -10.28 -0.14 -13.18
N GLY A 97 -11.60 -0.25 -13.04
CA GLY A 97 -12.52 0.43 -13.95
C GLY A 97 -13.54 -0.45 -14.65
N ASP A 98 -13.48 -1.78 -14.54
CA ASP A 98 -14.49 -2.66 -15.12
C ASP A 98 -15.71 -2.81 -14.17
N PRO A 99 -16.90 -2.29 -14.51
CA PRO A 99 -18.10 -2.40 -13.67
C PRO A 99 -18.57 -3.85 -13.44
N PHE A 100 -18.09 -4.82 -14.21
CA PHE A 100 -18.39 -6.24 -14.01
C PHE A 100 -17.51 -6.88 -12.94
N VAL A 101 -16.21 -6.55 -12.91
CA VAL A 101 -15.29 -7.00 -11.83
C VAL A 101 -15.75 -6.44 -10.49
N ALA A 102 -16.20 -5.19 -10.48
CA ALA A 102 -16.82 -4.57 -9.31
C ALA A 102 -18.03 -5.37 -8.80
N ARG A 103 -18.95 -5.80 -9.68
CA ARG A 103 -20.12 -6.62 -9.30
C ARG A 103 -19.76 -7.96 -8.66
N ALA A 104 -18.69 -8.62 -9.14
CA ALA A 104 -18.22 -9.84 -8.52
C ALA A 104 -17.65 -9.60 -7.11
N ALA A 105 -16.89 -8.52 -6.95
CA ALA A 105 -16.40 -8.08 -5.65
C ALA A 105 -17.56 -7.72 -4.70
N HIS A 106 -18.60 -7.03 -5.18
CA HIS A 106 -19.78 -6.68 -4.39
C HIS A 106 -20.43 -7.89 -3.74
N TYR A 107 -20.68 -8.94 -4.52
CA TYR A 107 -21.28 -10.18 -4.02
C TYR A 107 -20.41 -10.81 -2.91
N VAL A 108 -19.11 -10.92 -3.15
CA VAL A 108 -18.16 -11.50 -2.16
C VAL A 108 -18.13 -10.66 -0.89
N GLN A 109 -18.07 -9.33 -1.02
CA GLN A 109 -18.08 -8.40 0.10
C GLN A 109 -19.39 -8.48 0.90
N ASP A 110 -20.54 -8.65 0.24
CA ASP A 110 -21.83 -8.74 0.94
C ASP A 110 -21.95 -9.99 1.80
N GLN A 111 -21.43 -11.11 1.29
CA GLN A 111 -21.41 -12.39 2.01
C GLN A 111 -20.38 -12.44 3.14
N ASN A 112 -19.26 -11.71 3.02
CA ASN A 112 -18.16 -11.78 3.98
C ASN A 112 -18.02 -10.54 4.87
N PHE A 113 -18.91 -9.54 4.75
CA PHE A 113 -18.85 -8.38 5.63
C PHE A 113 -18.94 -8.82 7.11
N PRO A 114 -18.01 -8.37 7.97
CA PRO A 114 -17.90 -8.89 9.32
C PRO A 114 -19.12 -8.52 10.17
N LEU A 115 -19.79 -9.52 10.75
CA LEU A 115 -20.95 -9.32 11.62
C LEU A 115 -20.58 -8.60 12.92
N GLU A 116 -19.34 -8.75 13.36
CA GLU A 116 -18.77 -8.04 14.50
C GLU A 116 -18.72 -6.53 14.26
N ALA A 117 -18.47 -6.09 13.02
CA ALA A 117 -18.50 -4.66 12.68
C ALA A 117 -19.92 -4.08 12.81
N GLU A 118 -20.96 -4.86 12.50
CA GLU A 118 -22.35 -4.40 12.67
C GLU A 118 -22.73 -4.11 14.13
N ARG A 119 -22.01 -4.72 15.07
CA ARG A 119 -22.23 -4.65 16.52
C ARG A 119 -21.24 -3.75 17.26
N ALA A 120 -20.15 -3.34 16.59
CA ALA A 120 -19.12 -2.52 17.21
C ALA A 120 -19.60 -1.08 17.38
N GLU A 121 -19.32 -0.49 18.55
CA GLU A 121 -19.68 0.90 18.85
C GLU A 121 -18.67 1.91 18.28
N ASN A 122 -17.42 1.48 18.06
CA ASN A 122 -16.35 2.31 17.53
C ASN A 122 -15.77 1.64 16.28
N ILE A 123 -15.76 2.34 15.15
CA ILE A 123 -15.21 1.84 13.87
C ILE A 123 -14.06 2.75 13.43
N LEU A 124 -12.90 2.17 13.15
CA LEU A 124 -11.80 2.85 12.44
C LEU A 124 -11.83 2.39 10.99
N VAL A 125 -12.09 3.32 10.07
CA VAL A 125 -12.10 3.06 8.63
C VAL A 125 -10.79 3.57 8.03
N ILE A 126 -10.07 2.72 7.33
CA ILE A 126 -8.93 3.12 6.49
C ILE A 126 -9.41 3.12 5.03
N LEU A 127 -9.47 4.30 4.44
CA LEU A 127 -9.80 4.43 3.02
C LEU A 127 -8.59 4.08 2.16
N VAL A 128 -8.83 3.23 1.17
CA VAL A 128 -7.88 2.87 0.12
C VAL A 128 -8.45 3.28 -1.25
N PRO A 129 -7.60 3.43 -2.27
CA PRO A 129 -8.11 3.58 -3.64
C PRO A 129 -8.96 2.37 -4.03
N GLU A 130 -9.84 2.56 -5.00
CA GLU A 130 -10.72 1.56 -5.62
C GLU A 130 -10.02 0.69 -6.68
N HIS A 131 -8.73 0.94 -6.91
CA HIS A 131 -7.87 0.20 -7.82
C HIS A 131 -6.82 -0.62 -7.07
N ASN A 132 -6.32 -1.67 -7.73
CA ASN A 132 -5.40 -2.65 -7.15
C ASN A 132 -4.00 -2.49 -7.75
N GLU A 133 -3.48 -1.26 -7.71
CA GLU A 133 -2.11 -0.94 -8.12
C GLU A 133 -1.19 -0.90 -6.90
N MET A 134 0.12 -0.77 -7.14
CA MET A 134 1.15 -0.68 -6.11
C MET A 134 1.75 0.72 -6.06
N SER A 135 1.78 1.31 -4.88
CA SER A 135 2.58 2.50 -4.57
C SER A 135 2.97 2.50 -3.10
N GLY A 136 3.95 3.33 -2.72
CA GLY A 136 4.35 3.50 -1.31
C GLY A 136 3.19 3.98 -0.43
N GLY A 137 2.39 4.92 -0.94
CA GLY A 137 1.18 5.40 -0.25
C GLY A 137 0.11 4.32 -0.07
N ILE A 138 -0.15 3.50 -1.10
CA ILE A 138 -1.10 2.38 -0.96
C ILE A 138 -0.59 1.38 0.09
N TYR A 139 0.71 1.04 0.06
CA TYR A 139 1.30 0.17 1.06
C TYR A 139 1.15 0.73 2.49
N SER A 140 1.34 2.04 2.67
CA SER A 140 1.24 2.68 3.99
C SER A 140 -0.16 2.57 4.59
N PHE A 141 -1.23 2.65 3.80
CA PHE A 141 -2.61 2.46 4.28
C PHE A 141 -2.82 1.07 4.89
N PHE A 142 -2.33 0.02 4.23
CA PHE A 142 -2.42 -1.35 4.74
C PHE A 142 -1.49 -1.57 5.94
N SER A 143 -0.31 -0.93 5.96
CA SER A 143 0.59 -0.94 7.12
C SER A 143 -0.07 -0.32 8.36
N ILE A 144 -0.79 0.79 8.19
CA ILE A 144 -1.58 1.45 9.25
C ILE A 144 -2.69 0.49 9.72
N ALA A 145 -3.47 -0.08 8.80
CA ALA A 145 -4.56 -1.00 9.13
C ALA A 145 -4.09 -2.23 9.92
N LYS A 146 -3.02 -2.88 9.44
CA LYS A 146 -2.39 -4.03 10.12
C LYS A 146 -1.87 -3.65 11.51
N SER A 147 -1.25 -2.48 11.64
CA SER A 147 -0.69 -2.02 12.90
C SER A 147 -1.78 -1.66 13.92
N ALA A 148 -2.84 -0.97 13.47
CA ALA A 148 -4.02 -0.71 14.29
C ALA A 148 -4.66 -2.03 14.75
N TYR A 149 -4.87 -2.98 13.84
CA TYR A 149 -5.40 -4.29 14.21
C TYR A 149 -4.55 -5.02 15.26
N ASN A 150 -3.22 -4.94 15.17
CA ASN A 150 -2.32 -5.52 16.17
C ASN A 150 -2.39 -4.81 17.53
N LEU A 151 -2.81 -3.56 17.57
CA LEU A 151 -3.03 -2.75 18.76
C LEU A 151 -4.45 -2.84 19.35
N ARG A 152 -5.31 -3.75 18.85
CA ARG A 152 -6.69 -3.97 19.36
C ARG A 152 -6.81 -4.35 20.84
N HIS A 153 -5.69 -4.61 21.51
CA HIS A 153 -5.64 -4.80 22.97
C HIS A 153 -5.53 -3.48 23.74
N LYS A 154 -5.28 -2.36 23.04
CA LYS A 154 -5.13 -1.01 23.58
C LYS A 154 -6.28 -0.06 23.23
N HIS A 155 -7.12 -0.43 22.26
CA HIS A 155 -8.28 0.35 21.84
C HIS A 155 -9.44 -0.59 21.50
N ASP A 156 -10.64 -0.05 21.33
CA ASP A 156 -11.87 -0.80 21.08
C ASP A 156 -12.45 -0.61 19.66
N TYR A 157 -11.77 0.15 18.80
CA TYR A 157 -12.14 0.26 17.39
C TYR A 157 -12.14 -1.10 16.66
N PHE A 158 -13.22 -1.40 15.96
CA PHE A 158 -13.23 -2.40 14.90
C PHE A 158 -12.64 -1.78 13.63
N ILE A 159 -11.66 -2.46 13.04
CA ILE A 159 -10.90 -1.93 11.90
C ILE A 159 -11.55 -2.39 10.59
N LEU A 160 -11.87 -1.47 9.69
CA LEU A 160 -12.34 -1.75 8.33
C LEU A 160 -11.44 -1.08 7.30
N VAL A 161 -10.99 -1.84 6.30
CA VAL A 161 -10.34 -1.28 5.12
C VAL A 161 -11.40 -1.16 4.02
N MET A 162 -11.59 0.05 3.51
CA MET A 162 -12.67 0.32 2.56
C MET A 162 -12.18 1.09 1.33
N THR A 163 -12.63 0.71 0.13
CA THR A 163 -12.37 1.52 -1.06
C THR A 163 -13.12 2.84 -0.97
N ARG A 164 -12.47 3.95 -1.36
CA ARG A 164 -13.11 5.27 -1.40
C ARG A 164 -14.42 5.24 -2.21
N PRO A 165 -15.44 6.01 -1.80
CA PRO A 165 -16.61 6.25 -2.62
C PRO A 165 -16.18 6.78 -3.99
N ASN A 166 -16.74 6.23 -5.05
CA ASN A 166 -16.42 6.61 -6.41
C ASN A 166 -17.66 6.45 -7.31
N PRO A 167 -17.81 7.27 -8.36
CA PRO A 167 -19.02 7.32 -9.18
C PRO A 167 -19.29 6.04 -9.98
N MET A 168 -18.26 5.18 -10.13
CA MET A 168 -18.34 3.95 -10.91
C MET A 168 -18.58 2.70 -10.02
N ASP A 169 -18.75 2.89 -8.70
CA ASP A 169 -18.93 1.85 -7.68
C ASP A 169 -17.87 0.73 -7.75
N LEU A 170 -16.65 1.10 -8.15
CA LEU A 170 -15.52 0.21 -8.28
C LEU A 170 -15.00 -0.20 -6.90
N THR A 171 -14.55 -1.45 -6.81
CA THR A 171 -13.93 -2.00 -5.60
C THR A 171 -13.17 -3.28 -5.92
N TYR A 172 -12.43 -3.80 -4.94
CA TYR A 172 -11.76 -5.10 -4.99
C TYR A 172 -11.80 -5.76 -3.61
N ASN A 173 -11.57 -7.08 -3.56
CA ASN A 173 -11.68 -7.84 -2.30
C ASN A 173 -10.39 -7.87 -1.48
N ARG A 174 -9.23 -7.81 -2.13
CA ARG A 174 -7.91 -7.88 -1.49
C ARG A 174 -6.83 -7.28 -2.37
N GLN A 175 -5.85 -6.60 -1.78
CA GLN A 175 -4.69 -6.08 -2.49
C GLN A 175 -3.75 -7.23 -2.87
N ARG A 176 -3.21 -7.24 -4.09
CA ARG A 176 -2.46 -8.39 -4.62
C ARG A 176 -0.99 -8.12 -4.87
N ASN A 177 -0.59 -6.85 -4.86
CA ASN A 177 0.78 -6.48 -5.19
C ASN A 177 1.74 -6.57 -4.01
N PHE A 178 1.27 -6.85 -2.80
CA PHE A 178 2.10 -7.06 -1.62
C PHE A 178 1.40 -7.93 -0.60
N ARG A 179 2.18 -8.49 0.35
CA ARG A 179 1.65 -9.35 1.41
C ARG A 179 0.77 -8.55 2.37
N ASN A 180 -0.51 -8.92 2.44
CA ASN A 180 -1.49 -8.32 3.32
C ASN A 180 -2.57 -9.35 3.70
N SER A 181 -3.22 -9.13 4.83
CA SER A 181 -4.26 -10.02 5.37
C SER A 181 -5.66 -9.41 5.27
N GLU A 182 -5.74 -8.13 4.95
CA GLU A 182 -6.92 -7.28 5.06
C GLU A 182 -7.90 -7.58 3.92
N ASP A 183 -9.15 -7.86 4.27
CA ASP A 183 -10.25 -7.84 3.32
C ASP A 183 -10.67 -6.39 3.08
N VAL A 184 -10.92 -6.06 1.82
CA VAL A 184 -11.32 -4.73 1.38
C VAL A 184 -12.80 -4.72 1.03
N PHE A 185 -13.52 -3.75 1.61
CA PHE A 185 -14.96 -3.58 1.45
C PHE A 185 -15.29 -2.28 0.70
N ARG A 186 -16.42 -2.22 0.00
CA ARG A 186 -16.86 -0.94 -0.59
C ARG A 186 -17.43 -0.03 0.49
N PHE A 187 -17.13 1.26 0.43
CA PHE A 187 -17.55 2.21 1.46
C PHE A 187 -19.06 2.23 1.72
N ASN A 188 -19.87 1.96 0.70
CA ASN A 188 -21.33 1.91 0.83
C ASN A 188 -21.81 0.95 1.94
N GLN A 189 -21.03 -0.07 2.28
CA GLN A 189 -21.37 -1.02 3.35
C GLN A 189 -21.20 -0.43 4.77
N ILE A 190 -20.65 0.79 4.94
CA ILE A 190 -20.49 1.43 6.25
C ILE A 190 -21.83 1.59 7.00
N VAL A 191 -22.93 1.74 6.25
CA VAL A 191 -24.30 1.85 6.79
C VAL A 191 -24.77 0.58 7.52
N ARG A 192 -24.08 -0.55 7.31
CA ARG A 192 -24.31 -1.80 8.03
C ARG A 192 -23.86 -1.74 9.49
N CYS A 193 -22.93 -0.84 9.83
CA CYS A 193 -22.39 -0.65 11.18
C CYS A 193 -23.40 0.05 12.12
N LYS A 194 -24.61 -0.49 12.26
CA LYS A 194 -25.76 0.18 12.90
C LYS A 194 -25.51 0.58 14.36
N ALA A 195 -24.72 -0.21 15.10
CA ALA A 195 -24.37 0.05 16.48
C ALA A 195 -23.28 1.11 16.66
N ALA A 196 -22.58 1.49 15.60
CA ALA A 196 -21.44 2.40 15.70
C ALA A 196 -21.89 3.80 16.13
N LYS A 197 -21.37 4.27 17.25
CA LYS A 197 -21.54 5.65 17.74
C LYS A 197 -20.43 6.54 17.23
N THR A 198 -19.21 5.99 17.17
CA THR A 198 -18.01 6.66 16.66
C THR A 198 -17.56 6.03 15.36
N ILE A 199 -17.38 6.87 14.34
CA ILE A 199 -16.63 6.53 13.13
C ILE A 199 -15.38 7.39 13.11
N TYR A 200 -14.22 6.77 12.97
CA TYR A 200 -12.96 7.46 12.73
C TYR A 200 -12.44 7.08 11.35
N LEU A 201 -12.35 8.05 10.44
CA LEU A 201 -11.97 7.86 9.06
C LEU A 201 -10.53 8.31 8.81
N GLN A 202 -9.69 7.42 8.31
CA GLN A 202 -8.39 7.74 7.74
C GLN A 202 -8.56 7.90 6.23
N ILE A 203 -8.36 9.10 5.71
CA ILE A 203 -8.62 9.43 4.29
C ILE A 203 -7.35 9.94 3.61
N PRO A 204 -6.97 9.44 2.42
CA PRO A 204 -5.90 10.03 1.63
C PRO A 204 -6.22 11.49 1.27
N GLU A 205 -5.20 12.35 1.26
CA GLU A 205 -5.31 13.78 1.00
C GLU A 205 -6.06 14.10 -0.31
N TYR A 206 -5.74 13.38 -1.38
CA TYR A 206 -6.35 13.58 -2.70
C TYR A 206 -7.85 13.22 -2.73
N ALA A 207 -8.33 12.43 -1.76
CA ALA A 207 -9.72 12.01 -1.70
C ALA A 207 -10.58 12.95 -0.85
N SER A 208 -9.97 13.87 -0.09
CA SER A 208 -10.67 14.70 0.90
C SER A 208 -11.72 15.64 0.28
N VAL A 209 -11.44 16.21 -0.89
CA VAL A 209 -12.32 17.15 -1.61
C VAL A 209 -13.56 16.48 -2.18
N ASP A 210 -13.41 15.27 -2.73
CA ASP A 210 -14.49 14.59 -3.46
C ASP A 210 -15.19 13.52 -2.63
N PHE A 211 -14.71 13.22 -1.42
CA PHE A 211 -15.31 12.19 -0.57
C PHE A 211 -16.81 12.41 -0.37
N VAL A 212 -17.21 13.59 0.10
CA VAL A 212 -18.62 13.90 0.39
C VAL A 212 -19.46 13.93 -0.89
N LYS A 213 -18.93 14.45 -1.98
CA LYS A 213 -19.60 14.50 -3.29
C LYS A 213 -19.90 13.10 -3.84
N ASN A 214 -19.03 12.14 -3.54
CA ASN A 214 -19.17 10.76 -3.98
C ASN A 214 -19.99 9.88 -3.02
N LEU A 215 -20.48 10.43 -1.90
CA LEU A 215 -21.40 9.70 -1.01
C LEU A 215 -22.81 9.64 -1.60
N GLY A 216 -23.43 8.47 -1.52
CA GLY A 216 -24.88 8.38 -1.68
C GLY A 216 -25.62 8.98 -0.47
N GLN A 217 -26.91 9.24 -0.66
CA GLN A 217 -27.76 9.88 0.35
C GLN A 217 -27.82 9.09 1.67
N GLU A 218 -27.80 7.75 1.59
CA GLU A 218 -27.83 6.88 2.77
C GLU A 218 -26.53 6.98 3.57
N GLN A 219 -25.36 6.93 2.92
CA GLN A 219 -24.06 7.06 3.59
C GLN A 219 -23.93 8.44 4.25
N LEU A 220 -24.31 9.50 3.53
CA LEU A 220 -24.28 10.87 4.05
C LEU A 220 -25.17 11.03 5.29
N SER A 221 -26.40 10.52 5.22
CA SER A 221 -27.35 10.57 6.34
C SER A 221 -26.86 9.73 7.52
N TYR A 222 -26.28 8.55 7.25
CA TYR A 222 -25.69 7.69 8.25
C TYR A 222 -24.54 8.38 9.00
N LEU A 223 -23.56 8.93 8.28
CA LEU A 223 -22.40 9.62 8.88
C LEU A 223 -22.82 10.83 9.72
N LYS A 224 -23.72 11.68 9.21
CA LYS A 224 -24.27 12.83 9.94
C LYS A 224 -25.04 12.45 11.21
N SER A 225 -25.57 11.23 11.27
CA SER A 225 -26.32 10.74 12.44
C SER A 225 -25.46 10.15 13.55
N ARG A 226 -24.14 9.97 13.32
CA ARG A 226 -23.23 9.40 14.32
C ARG A 226 -22.95 10.41 15.43
N GLU A 227 -22.75 9.94 16.65
CA GLU A 227 -22.39 10.81 17.79
C GLU A 227 -21.06 11.50 17.54
N LYS A 228 -20.11 10.77 16.95
CA LYS A 228 -18.76 11.25 16.62
C LYS A 228 -18.37 10.74 15.24
N PHE A 229 -18.07 11.66 14.32
CA PHE A 229 -17.44 11.36 13.05
C PHE A 229 -16.10 12.10 12.96
N PHE A 230 -15.02 11.42 13.32
CA PHE A 230 -13.68 11.97 13.23
C PHE A 230 -13.08 11.65 11.87
N VAL A 231 -12.29 12.58 11.34
CA VAL A 231 -11.55 12.38 10.11
C VAL A 231 -10.09 12.76 10.34
N ASN A 232 -9.17 11.91 9.90
CA ASN A 232 -7.77 12.22 9.79
C ASN A 232 -7.35 12.12 8.32
N ILE A 233 -6.85 13.23 7.79
CA ILE A 233 -6.29 13.28 6.45
C ILE A 233 -4.86 12.74 6.50
N LEU A 234 -4.61 11.65 5.77
CA LEU A 234 -3.29 11.05 5.58
C LEU A 234 -2.55 11.86 4.52
N ASN A 235 -1.81 12.89 4.93
CA ASN A 235 -0.98 13.68 4.03
C ASN A 235 0.33 12.93 3.74
N GLN A 236 0.35 12.18 2.64
CA GLN A 236 1.52 11.44 2.15
C GLN A 236 2.40 12.33 1.26
N LYS A 237 1.80 13.23 0.47
CA LYS A 237 2.47 14.17 -0.41
C LYS A 237 1.83 15.55 -0.32
N THR A 238 2.55 16.50 0.26
CA THR A 238 2.03 17.85 0.54
C THR A 238 1.65 18.62 -0.72
N ASP A 239 2.31 18.39 -1.86
CA ASP A 239 1.98 19.09 -3.11
C ASP A 239 0.56 18.82 -3.63
N ILE A 240 0.00 17.67 -3.27
CA ILE A 240 -1.35 17.26 -3.65
C ILE A 240 -2.34 17.37 -2.50
N MET A 241 -1.90 17.86 -1.33
CA MET A 241 -2.78 18.16 -0.20
C MET A 241 -3.62 19.39 -0.54
N PRO A 242 -4.96 19.25 -0.64
CA PRO A 242 -5.85 20.37 -0.96
C PRO A 242 -5.78 21.46 0.11
N GLU A 243 -6.01 22.71 -0.29
CA GLU A 243 -6.13 23.81 0.68
C GLU A 243 -7.36 23.62 1.57
N LYS A 244 -7.33 24.19 2.77
CA LYS A 244 -8.36 23.93 3.80
C LYS A 244 -9.78 24.29 3.35
N GLU A 245 -9.92 25.28 2.48
CA GLU A 245 -11.18 25.73 1.93
C GLU A 245 -11.80 24.71 0.94
N GLU A 246 -11.00 23.78 0.40
CA GLU A 246 -11.44 22.84 -0.63
C GLU A 246 -12.16 21.61 -0.05
N PHE A 247 -11.95 21.29 1.23
CA PHE A 247 -12.61 20.18 1.92
C PHE A 247 -13.63 20.63 2.99
N GLU A 248 -14.24 21.80 2.79
CA GLU A 248 -15.28 22.33 3.70
C GLU A 248 -16.53 21.45 3.75
N ASP A 249 -16.89 20.75 2.67
CA ASP A 249 -17.98 19.77 2.68
C ASP A 249 -17.70 18.62 3.66
N LEU A 250 -16.44 18.15 3.71
CA LEU A 250 -15.99 17.14 4.66
C LEU A 250 -16.02 17.69 6.08
N ARG A 251 -15.60 18.94 6.27
CA ARG A 251 -15.65 19.63 7.56
C ARG A 251 -17.08 19.77 8.07
N ALA A 252 -18.03 20.11 7.19
CA ALA A 252 -19.42 20.33 7.54
C ALA A 252 -20.15 19.09 8.08
N ILE A 253 -19.63 17.88 7.83
CA ILE A 253 -20.22 16.62 8.31
C ILE A 253 -19.42 15.98 9.44
N SER A 254 -18.19 16.44 9.69
CA SER A 254 -17.25 15.83 10.64
C SER A 254 -17.29 16.54 11.99
N THR A 255 -17.09 15.78 13.06
CA THR A 255 -16.91 16.30 14.42
C THR A 255 -15.57 17.02 14.58
N GLU A 256 -14.51 16.47 13.98
CA GLU A 256 -13.18 17.08 13.94
C GLU A 256 -12.45 16.55 12.71
N ILE A 257 -11.64 17.40 12.09
CA ILE A 257 -10.65 16.99 11.09
C ILE A 257 -9.25 17.21 11.67
N THR A 258 -8.40 16.21 11.50
CA THR A 258 -6.98 16.23 11.85
C THR A 258 -6.14 15.82 10.64
N GLN A 259 -4.83 15.88 10.75
CA GLN A 259 -3.92 15.34 9.74
C GLN A 259 -2.78 14.54 10.34
N SER A 260 -2.30 13.57 9.58
CA SER A 260 -1.02 12.91 9.82
C SER A 260 -0.12 13.07 8.60
N VAL A 261 1.13 13.43 8.81
CA VAL A 261 2.09 13.76 7.76
C VAL A 261 3.15 12.67 7.65
N ALA A 262 3.45 12.20 6.43
CA ALA A 262 4.42 11.12 6.21
C ALA A 262 5.89 11.58 6.31
N HIS A 263 6.20 12.80 5.90
CA HIS A 263 7.58 13.29 5.82
C HIS A 263 7.90 14.35 6.87
N HIS A 264 9.08 14.23 7.48
CA HIS A 264 9.61 15.19 8.44
C HIS A 264 9.71 16.60 7.86
N ALA A 265 10.01 16.74 6.56
CA ALA A 265 10.11 18.02 5.86
C ALA A 265 8.80 18.83 5.90
N TYR A 266 7.65 18.15 6.01
CA TYR A 266 6.33 18.79 6.06
C TYR A 266 5.73 18.80 7.48
N PHE A 267 6.51 18.43 8.49
CA PHE A 267 6.05 18.42 9.88
C PHE A 267 6.58 19.64 10.63
N GLY A 268 5.69 20.58 10.92
CA GLY A 268 6.00 21.80 11.68
C GLY A 268 4.77 22.65 11.94
N GLN A 269 4.88 23.59 12.89
CA GLN A 269 3.76 24.44 13.32
C GLN A 269 3.11 25.20 12.14
N GLN A 270 3.92 25.64 11.18
CA GLN A 270 3.44 26.31 9.96
C GLN A 270 2.44 25.47 9.15
N PHE A 271 2.57 24.13 9.14
CA PHE A 271 1.66 23.24 8.41
C PHE A 271 0.37 22.98 9.20
N ALA A 272 0.46 22.86 10.52
CA ALA A 272 -0.72 22.81 11.39
C ALA A 272 -1.56 24.10 11.25
N GLU A 273 -0.89 25.25 11.14
CA GLU A 273 -1.54 26.56 10.95
C GLU A 273 -2.10 26.76 9.54
N ARG A 274 -1.34 26.40 8.49
CA ARG A 274 -1.78 26.52 7.09
C ARG A 274 -3.13 25.85 6.88
N TYR A 275 -3.24 24.58 7.27
CA TYR A 275 -4.46 23.79 7.10
C TYR A 275 -5.46 23.95 8.25
N ASN A 276 -5.05 24.59 9.35
CA ASN A 276 -5.83 24.71 10.59
C ASN A 276 -6.28 23.33 11.12
N LEU A 277 -5.35 22.38 11.19
CA LEU A 277 -5.59 20.99 11.62
C LEU A 277 -4.57 20.58 12.69
N PRO A 278 -4.99 19.87 13.76
CA PRO A 278 -4.06 19.13 14.60
C PRO A 278 -3.23 18.17 13.75
N THR A 279 -1.91 18.14 14.00
CA THR A 279 -0.96 17.42 13.15
C THR A 279 -0.14 16.43 13.97
N LEU A 280 -0.04 15.21 13.44
CA LEU A 280 0.81 14.14 13.93
C LEU A 280 1.83 13.79 12.84
N LEU A 281 3.10 13.62 13.19
CA LEU A 281 4.03 12.99 12.26
C LEU A 281 3.78 11.47 12.26
N LEU A 282 3.59 10.88 11.09
CA LEU A 282 3.36 9.45 10.91
C LEU A 282 4.18 8.95 9.70
N PRO A 283 5.48 8.70 9.88
CA PRO A 283 6.33 8.23 8.81
C PRO A 283 5.91 6.83 8.35
N ALA A 284 6.06 6.57 7.05
CA ALA A 284 5.77 5.24 6.51
C ALA A 284 6.78 4.22 7.07
N TYR A 285 6.29 3.02 7.39
CA TYR A 285 7.13 1.90 7.81
C TYR A 285 6.85 0.67 6.95
N THR A 286 7.92 0.08 6.44
CA THR A 286 7.90 -1.11 5.59
C THR A 286 8.55 -2.28 6.33
N ASP A 287 7.75 -3.28 6.67
CA ASP A 287 8.21 -4.51 7.31
C ASP A 287 8.97 -5.40 6.31
N LEU A 288 10.29 -5.43 6.43
CA LEU A 288 11.17 -6.24 5.58
C LEU A 288 11.54 -7.59 6.20
N SER A 289 10.99 -7.96 7.36
CA SER A 289 11.38 -9.19 8.10
C SER A 289 11.16 -10.50 7.33
N ASN A 290 10.37 -10.46 6.25
CA ASN A 290 10.10 -11.59 5.39
C ASN A 290 11.11 -11.77 4.24
N TYR A 291 12.10 -10.87 4.12
CA TYR A 291 13.08 -10.87 3.05
C TYR A 291 14.47 -10.96 3.68
N GLU A 292 15.11 -12.12 3.52
CA GLU A 292 16.43 -12.37 4.06
C GLU A 292 17.50 -11.71 3.17
N PRO A 293 18.40 -10.90 3.75
CA PRO A 293 19.52 -10.32 3.00
C PRO A 293 20.49 -11.43 2.57
N ILE A 294 21.24 -11.15 1.49
CA ILE A 294 22.33 -12.01 1.05
C ILE A 294 23.66 -11.25 1.08
N GLU A 295 24.75 -12.00 1.22
CA GLU A 295 26.10 -11.46 1.16
C GLU A 295 26.43 -10.95 -0.25
N TYR A 296 27.36 -10.01 -0.34
CA TYR A 296 27.73 -9.37 -1.61
C TYR A 296 28.32 -10.32 -2.64
N GLU A 297 29.02 -11.35 -2.17
CA GLU A 297 29.61 -12.37 -3.01
C GLU A 297 28.54 -13.14 -3.80
N ASP A 298 27.32 -13.23 -3.24
CA ASP A 298 26.15 -13.84 -3.86
C ASP A 298 25.29 -12.83 -4.64
N LYS A 299 25.62 -11.53 -4.59
CA LYS A 299 24.91 -10.49 -5.35
C LYS A 299 25.33 -10.44 -6.81
N GLU A 300 24.35 -10.21 -7.65
CA GLU A 300 24.51 -10.05 -9.09
C GLU A 300 25.01 -8.66 -9.45
N LYS A 301 25.74 -8.56 -10.56
CA LYS A 301 26.01 -7.27 -11.23
C LYS A 301 24.73 -6.73 -11.86
N LEU A 302 23.82 -6.31 -11.00
CA LEU A 302 22.49 -5.82 -11.29
C LEU A 302 22.35 -4.44 -10.65
N ILE A 303 21.92 -3.48 -11.46
CA ILE A 303 21.45 -2.16 -11.01
C ILE A 303 19.95 -2.10 -11.25
N ILE A 304 19.17 -2.00 -10.17
CA ILE A 304 17.74 -1.76 -10.27
C ILE A 304 17.47 -0.26 -10.19
N TYR A 305 16.41 0.23 -10.82
CA TYR A 305 16.10 1.65 -10.75
C TYR A 305 14.61 1.95 -10.77
N SER A 306 14.26 3.09 -10.17
CA SER A 306 12.87 3.51 -10.01
C SER A 306 12.22 3.87 -11.35
N PRO A 307 10.89 3.68 -11.49
CA PRO A 307 10.16 3.96 -12.73
C PRO A 307 9.92 5.46 -12.95
N ASP A 308 10.24 6.30 -11.97
CA ASP A 308 10.02 7.74 -12.01
C ASP A 308 10.70 8.40 -13.20
N ASP A 309 10.05 9.46 -13.70
CA ASP A 309 10.58 10.27 -14.78
C ASP A 309 11.43 11.39 -14.18
N ALA A 310 12.74 11.34 -14.47
CA ALA A 310 13.65 12.43 -14.18
C ALA A 310 14.33 12.91 -15.48
N PRO A 311 14.51 14.23 -15.68
CA PRO A 311 15.16 14.76 -16.88
C PRO A 311 16.56 14.17 -17.16
N TYR A 312 17.26 13.74 -16.10
CA TYR A 312 18.61 13.18 -16.15
C TYR A 312 18.66 11.64 -16.23
N LYS A 313 17.50 10.95 -16.14
CA LYS A 313 17.43 9.48 -16.10
C LYS A 313 18.09 8.82 -17.31
N SER A 314 17.73 9.24 -18.52
CA SER A 314 18.28 8.66 -19.75
C SER A 314 19.79 8.83 -19.84
N ALA A 315 20.32 10.01 -19.50
CA ALA A 315 21.76 10.29 -19.54
C ALA A 315 22.54 9.41 -18.55
N VAL A 316 22.01 9.22 -17.33
CA VAL A 316 22.60 8.30 -16.34
C VAL A 316 22.62 6.86 -16.86
N LEU A 317 21.48 6.37 -17.36
CA LEU A 317 21.36 4.99 -17.84
C LEU A 317 22.25 4.70 -19.05
N GLU A 318 22.31 5.62 -20.01
CA GLU A 318 23.19 5.53 -21.19
C GLU A 318 24.65 5.47 -20.78
N LYS A 319 25.08 6.33 -19.84
CA LYS A 319 26.45 6.31 -19.34
C LYS A 319 26.77 5.00 -18.61
N LEU A 320 25.89 4.52 -17.73
CA LEU A 320 26.08 3.24 -17.05
C LEU A 320 26.22 2.09 -18.05
N GLN A 321 25.39 2.06 -19.09
CA GLN A 321 25.45 1.02 -20.12
C GLN A 321 26.74 1.08 -20.95
N GLN A 322 27.28 2.27 -21.20
CA GLN A 322 28.56 2.45 -21.90
C GLN A 322 29.77 2.10 -21.03
N GLU A 323 29.73 2.48 -19.76
CA GLU A 323 30.89 2.46 -18.86
C GLU A 323 30.98 1.23 -17.95
N LEU A 324 29.85 0.55 -17.73
CA LEU A 324 29.69 -0.66 -16.93
C LEU A 324 28.88 -1.71 -17.73
N PRO A 325 29.36 -2.15 -18.91
CA PRO A 325 28.60 -3.02 -19.81
C PRO A 325 28.35 -4.44 -19.25
N ASP A 326 29.05 -4.82 -18.18
CA ASP A 326 28.88 -6.06 -17.44
C ASP A 326 27.74 -6.01 -16.41
N TYR A 327 27.16 -4.82 -16.18
CA TYR A 327 25.99 -4.64 -15.34
C TYR A 327 24.69 -4.75 -16.12
N THR A 328 23.73 -5.50 -15.57
CA THR A 328 22.35 -5.50 -16.05
C THR A 328 21.58 -4.36 -15.42
N LEU A 329 20.91 -3.54 -16.23
CA LEU A 329 20.02 -2.47 -15.76
C LEU A 329 18.57 -2.95 -15.77
N ARG A 330 17.83 -2.78 -14.67
CA ARG A 330 16.44 -3.22 -14.55
C ARG A 330 15.53 -2.14 -13.94
N GLU A 331 14.62 -1.62 -14.75
CA GLU A 331 13.55 -0.76 -14.24
C GLU A 331 12.57 -1.57 -13.37
N ILE A 332 12.18 -1.00 -12.24
CA ILE A 332 11.12 -1.52 -11.38
C ILE A 332 9.77 -0.96 -11.85
N ARG A 333 9.09 -1.69 -12.73
CA ARG A 333 7.78 -1.31 -13.27
C ARG A 333 6.87 -2.53 -13.40
N GLY A 334 5.60 -2.38 -13.00
CA GLY A 334 4.58 -3.42 -13.20
C GLY A 334 4.92 -4.73 -12.48
N ILE A 335 5.51 -4.65 -11.28
CA ILE A 335 5.85 -5.83 -10.49
C ILE A 335 5.31 -5.72 -9.06
N THR A 336 4.99 -6.86 -8.47
CA THR A 336 4.65 -6.96 -7.05
C THR A 336 5.84 -6.59 -6.15
N PHE A 337 5.56 -6.19 -4.92
CA PHE A 337 6.55 -5.89 -3.89
C PHE A 337 7.46 -7.09 -3.60
N ASP A 338 6.96 -8.32 -3.59
CA ASP A 338 7.79 -9.53 -3.43
C ASP A 338 8.80 -9.70 -4.58
N ARG A 339 8.44 -9.28 -5.81
CA ARG A 339 9.34 -9.30 -6.97
C ARG A 339 10.33 -8.15 -6.93
N PHE A 340 9.92 -6.99 -6.45
CA PHE A 340 10.83 -5.89 -6.17
C PHE A 340 11.87 -6.30 -5.10
N MET A 341 11.44 -6.88 -3.98
CA MET A 341 12.34 -7.31 -2.91
C MET A 341 13.29 -8.42 -3.35
N ASP A 342 12.86 -9.35 -4.21
CA ASP A 342 13.75 -10.33 -4.87
C ASP A 342 14.89 -9.65 -5.65
N LEU A 343 14.54 -8.62 -6.45
CA LEU A 343 15.52 -7.85 -7.21
C LEU A 343 16.42 -7.00 -6.29
N ALA A 344 15.85 -6.35 -5.27
CA ALA A 344 16.58 -5.57 -4.28
C ALA A 344 17.58 -6.43 -3.47
N THR A 345 17.23 -7.70 -3.24
CA THR A 345 18.11 -8.65 -2.55
C THR A 345 19.29 -9.05 -3.42
N ARG A 346 19.06 -9.30 -4.71
CA ARG A 346 20.10 -9.75 -5.64
C ARG A 346 20.94 -8.60 -6.21
N CYS A 347 20.44 -7.36 -6.24
CA CYS A 347 21.17 -6.23 -6.80
C CYS A 347 22.33 -5.80 -5.90
N ARG A 348 23.42 -5.34 -6.52
CA ARG A 348 24.49 -4.62 -5.83
C ARG A 348 24.15 -3.16 -5.65
N PHE A 349 23.47 -2.57 -6.63
CA PHE A 349 23.14 -1.16 -6.60
C PHE A 349 21.67 -0.92 -6.96
N SER A 350 21.11 0.14 -6.38
CA SER A 350 19.83 0.70 -6.80
C SER A 350 19.96 2.18 -7.11
N ILE A 351 19.06 2.71 -7.93
CA ILE A 351 19.00 4.13 -8.26
C ILE A 351 17.55 4.62 -8.14
N THR A 352 17.33 5.69 -7.40
CA THR A 352 16.05 6.42 -7.44
C THR A 352 16.18 7.65 -8.32
N PHE A 353 15.17 7.84 -9.16
CA PHE A 353 14.94 9.02 -9.99
C PHE A 353 13.73 9.84 -9.52
N GLY A 354 13.06 9.41 -8.45
CA GLY A 354 11.89 10.08 -7.89
C GLY A 354 12.25 11.09 -6.81
N GLU A 355 11.63 10.94 -5.65
CA GLU A 355 11.84 11.79 -4.46
C GLU A 355 13.27 11.68 -3.90
N GLY A 356 13.99 10.60 -4.26
CA GLY A 356 15.36 10.37 -3.85
C GLY A 356 15.48 9.73 -2.46
N PHE A 357 14.69 10.16 -1.48
CA PHE A 357 14.67 9.55 -0.14
C PHE A 357 13.50 8.57 0.03
N ASP A 358 13.42 7.61 -0.89
CA ASP A 358 12.29 6.71 -1.05
C ASP A 358 12.67 5.23 -0.87
N GLY A 359 11.74 4.33 -1.21
CA GLY A 359 11.95 2.90 -1.09
C GLY A 359 13.06 2.32 -1.97
N TYR A 360 13.35 2.91 -3.12
CA TYR A 360 14.44 2.44 -3.99
C TYR A 360 15.81 2.80 -3.42
N LEU A 361 15.90 3.81 -2.56
CA LEU A 361 17.07 4.05 -1.72
C LEU A 361 17.08 3.15 -0.47
N ALA A 362 15.94 3.03 0.22
CA ALA A 362 15.83 2.45 1.56
C ALA A 362 15.76 0.92 1.60
N GLN A 363 15.02 0.26 0.71
CA GLN A 363 14.87 -1.19 0.81
C GLN A 363 16.14 -1.96 0.44
N PRO A 364 16.87 -1.60 -0.65
CA PRO A 364 18.08 -2.33 -1.02
C PRO A 364 19.18 -2.30 0.03
N ILE A 365 19.32 -1.22 0.81
CA ILE A 365 20.33 -1.15 1.88
C ILE A 365 20.10 -2.21 2.96
N HIS A 366 18.85 -2.46 3.37
CA HIS A 366 18.54 -3.52 4.34
C HIS A 366 18.70 -4.93 3.75
N GLN A 367 18.85 -5.04 2.44
CA GLN A 367 19.19 -6.30 1.76
C GLN A 367 20.69 -6.42 1.45
N GLY A 368 21.53 -5.51 1.97
CA GLY A 368 22.98 -5.48 1.77
C GLY A 368 23.43 -4.77 0.49
N GLY A 369 22.53 -4.07 -0.22
CA GLY A 369 22.81 -3.28 -1.42
C GLY A 369 23.28 -1.84 -1.11
N VAL A 370 23.64 -1.05 -2.12
CA VAL A 370 23.85 0.41 -1.98
C VAL A 370 22.94 1.16 -2.95
N GLY A 371 22.09 2.03 -2.43
CA GLY A 371 21.21 2.86 -3.26
C GLY A 371 21.78 4.23 -3.54
N PHE A 372 21.62 4.74 -4.76
CA PHE A 372 22.03 6.07 -5.18
C PHE A 372 20.84 7.01 -5.37
N ALA A 373 21.03 8.27 -4.99
CA ALA A 373 20.02 9.31 -5.14
C ALA A 373 20.65 10.69 -5.38
N VAL A 374 19.88 11.60 -5.99
CA VAL A 374 20.18 13.03 -6.02
C VAL A 374 19.48 13.70 -4.84
N TYR A 375 20.25 14.42 -4.03
CA TYR A 375 19.73 15.19 -2.90
C TYR A 375 18.80 16.31 -3.36
N ASN A 376 17.76 16.57 -2.57
CA ASN A 376 16.90 17.73 -2.70
C ASN A 376 16.41 18.17 -1.32
N ASP A 377 16.11 19.46 -1.15
CA ASP A 377 15.66 20.03 0.14
C ASP A 377 14.20 19.67 0.47
N GLU A 378 13.48 19.01 -0.44
CA GLU A 378 12.06 18.74 -0.31
C GLU A 378 11.77 17.42 0.41
N PHE A 379 12.45 16.34 0.02
CA PHE A 379 12.18 14.99 0.52
C PHE A 379 13.25 14.47 1.48
N PHE A 380 14.47 15.01 1.43
CA PHE A 380 15.54 14.57 2.31
C PHE A 380 15.38 15.17 3.71
N PRO A 381 15.63 14.37 4.77
CA PRO A 381 15.42 14.82 6.15
C PRO A 381 16.49 15.81 6.63
N THR A 382 17.68 15.82 6.02
CA THR A 382 18.80 16.69 6.43
C THR A 382 19.88 16.82 5.35
N LYS A 383 20.53 17.98 5.28
CA LYS A 383 21.70 18.24 4.42
C LYS A 383 22.92 17.39 4.78
N GLU A 384 22.93 16.77 5.95
CA GLU A 384 23.97 15.82 6.36
C GLU A 384 24.00 14.54 5.50
N LEU A 385 23.04 14.32 4.60
CA LEU A 385 23.16 13.23 3.63
C LEU A 385 24.16 13.53 2.50
N LEU A 386 24.55 14.79 2.27
CA LEU A 386 25.51 15.16 1.23
C LEU A 386 26.95 14.65 1.50
N GLN A 387 27.26 14.22 2.73
CA GLN A 387 28.53 13.58 3.10
C GLN A 387 28.53 12.06 2.89
N PHE A 388 27.47 11.49 2.32
CA PHE A 388 27.38 10.07 2.01
C PHE A 388 27.82 9.81 0.57
N ASP A 389 28.65 8.79 0.37
CA ASP A 389 29.27 8.47 -0.93
C ASP A 389 28.26 8.07 -2.00
N ASN A 390 27.05 7.68 -1.60
CA ASN A 390 25.97 7.28 -2.49
C ASN A 390 24.94 8.39 -2.76
N ILE A 391 25.14 9.60 -2.23
CA ILE A 391 24.24 10.74 -2.44
C ILE A 391 24.95 11.80 -3.30
N PHE A 392 24.28 12.26 -4.35
CA PHE A 392 24.79 13.29 -5.25
C PHE A 392 24.16 14.64 -4.93
N THR A 393 24.93 15.71 -5.06
CA THR A 393 24.47 17.10 -4.82
C THR A 393 23.60 17.62 -5.96
N SER A 394 23.75 17.08 -7.17
CA SER A 394 23.01 17.48 -8.36
C SER A 394 22.92 16.36 -9.40
N SER A 395 22.00 16.51 -10.35
CA SER A 395 21.89 15.61 -11.50
C SER A 395 23.16 15.59 -12.36
N ASP A 396 23.84 16.72 -12.52
CA ASP A 396 25.08 16.81 -13.31
C ASP A 396 26.21 16.05 -12.64
N GLU A 397 26.32 16.14 -11.31
CA GLU A 397 27.30 15.35 -10.56
C GLU A 397 27.03 13.85 -10.73
N MET A 398 25.76 13.44 -10.66
CA MET A 398 25.37 12.05 -10.85
C MET A 398 25.68 11.55 -12.26
N ILE A 399 25.28 12.30 -13.29
CA ILE A 399 25.60 11.98 -14.69
C ILE A 399 27.11 11.83 -14.84
N ASN A 400 27.93 12.72 -14.28
CA ASN A 400 29.36 12.66 -14.51
C ASN A 400 30.09 11.59 -13.68
N GLY A 401 29.66 11.36 -12.43
CA GLY A 401 30.43 10.62 -11.43
C GLY A 401 29.90 9.23 -11.04
N ILE A 402 28.69 8.84 -11.44
CA ILE A 402 28.09 7.58 -10.93
C ILE A 402 28.90 6.32 -11.27
N SER A 403 29.42 6.23 -12.49
CA SER A 403 30.22 5.08 -12.92
C SER A 403 31.51 4.95 -12.11
N GLU A 404 32.15 6.07 -11.76
CA GLU A 404 33.37 6.09 -10.95
C GLU A 404 33.09 5.68 -9.51
N ARG A 405 32.00 6.18 -8.91
CA ARG A 405 31.57 5.79 -7.55
C ARG A 405 31.24 4.30 -7.46
N ILE A 406 30.55 3.75 -8.47
CA ILE A 406 30.30 2.30 -8.54
C ILE A 406 31.61 1.51 -8.61
N ARG A 407 32.57 1.91 -9.46
CA ARG A 407 33.87 1.23 -9.55
C ARG A 407 34.66 1.30 -8.24
N ALA A 408 34.57 2.40 -7.50
CA ALA A 408 35.21 2.56 -6.19
C ALA A 408 34.58 1.64 -5.13
N LEU A 409 33.26 1.51 -5.12
CA LEU A 409 32.54 0.59 -4.24
C LEU A 409 32.81 -0.89 -4.59
N GLU A 410 32.97 -1.20 -5.88
CA GLU A 410 33.32 -2.54 -6.34
C GLU A 410 34.74 -2.97 -5.96
N SER A 411 35.69 -2.03 -5.94
CA SER A 411 37.10 -2.32 -5.71
C SER A 411 37.47 -2.46 -4.23
N ASP A 412 36.62 -1.96 -3.32
CA ASP A 412 36.82 -2.00 -1.88
C ASP A 412 35.57 -2.50 -1.13
N ARG A 413 35.64 -3.76 -0.69
CA ARG A 413 34.57 -4.42 0.07
C ARG A 413 34.27 -3.72 1.40
N GLN A 414 35.28 -3.19 2.07
CA GLN A 414 35.09 -2.48 3.35
C GLN A 414 34.40 -1.15 3.11
N PHE A 415 34.76 -0.44 2.04
CA PHE A 415 34.10 0.79 1.65
C PHE A 415 32.62 0.55 1.33
N TYR A 416 32.31 -0.48 0.53
CA TYR A 416 30.93 -0.89 0.23
C TYR A 416 30.11 -1.14 1.50
N GLN A 417 30.63 -1.97 2.41
CA GLN A 417 29.95 -2.31 3.67
C GLN A 417 29.76 -1.07 4.54
N LYS A 418 30.77 -0.20 4.63
CA LYS A 418 30.69 1.04 5.40
C LYS A 418 29.61 1.97 4.86
N THR A 419 29.52 2.16 3.53
CA THR A 419 28.48 2.98 2.90
C THR A 419 27.09 2.41 3.19
N ASN A 420 26.92 1.09 3.05
CA ASN A 420 25.66 0.42 3.36
C ASN A 420 25.25 0.58 4.84
N MET A 421 26.15 0.27 5.79
CA MET A 421 25.83 0.34 7.22
C MET A 421 25.49 1.76 7.67
N ARG A 422 26.22 2.77 7.17
CA ARG A 422 25.94 4.17 7.51
C ARG A 422 24.53 4.59 7.08
N MET A 423 24.07 4.09 5.93
CA MET A 423 22.69 4.30 5.47
C MET A 423 21.67 3.57 6.35
N ILE A 424 21.94 2.32 6.74
CA ILE A 424 21.07 1.56 7.67
C ILE A 424 20.94 2.29 9.01
N GLU A 425 22.04 2.74 9.60
CA GLU A 425 22.05 3.46 10.88
C GLU A 425 21.19 4.72 10.84
N LEU A 426 21.28 5.50 9.76
CA LEU A 426 20.43 6.67 9.54
C LEU A 426 18.95 6.30 9.40
N TYR A 427 18.64 5.30 8.57
CA TYR A 427 17.25 4.88 8.35
C TYR A 427 16.61 4.29 9.61
N ASP A 428 17.34 3.49 10.38
CA ASP A 428 16.84 2.91 11.64
C ASP A 428 16.61 3.98 12.71
N GLN A 429 17.40 5.06 12.72
CA GLN A 429 17.17 6.22 13.59
C GLN A 429 15.89 6.98 13.21
N LEU A 430 15.64 7.15 11.91
CA LEU A 430 14.50 7.93 11.42
C LEU A 430 13.19 7.13 11.35
N TYR A 431 13.26 5.82 11.08
CA TYR A 431 12.11 4.97 10.73
C TYR A 431 12.10 3.65 11.52
N SER A 432 12.26 3.74 12.83
CA SER A 432 12.19 2.54 13.67
C SER A 432 10.76 1.98 13.78
N ARG A 433 10.65 0.65 13.83
CA ARG A 433 9.36 -0.03 14.08
C ARG A 433 8.72 0.41 15.40
N ALA A 434 9.53 0.62 16.44
CA ALA A 434 9.05 1.01 17.75
C ALA A 434 8.37 2.39 17.71
N ASP A 435 9.02 3.36 17.04
CA ASP A 435 8.45 4.70 16.86
C ASP A 435 7.19 4.66 16.00
N TYR A 436 7.20 3.89 14.91
CA TYR A 436 6.02 3.72 14.07
C TYR A 436 4.80 3.20 14.85
N ILE A 437 4.98 2.13 15.65
CA ILE A 437 3.90 1.58 16.48
C ILE A 437 3.41 2.60 17.52
N ARG A 438 4.32 3.37 18.14
CA ARG A 438 3.97 4.46 19.06
C ARG A 438 3.11 5.52 18.36
N ARG A 439 3.47 5.91 17.14
CA ARG A 439 2.72 6.91 16.36
C ARG A 439 1.35 6.40 15.92
N ILE A 440 1.21 5.11 15.59
CA ILE A 440 -0.11 4.50 15.33
C ILE A 440 -0.99 4.54 16.59
N GLU A 441 -0.42 4.26 17.76
CA GLU A 441 -1.14 4.38 19.04
C GLU A 441 -1.59 5.83 19.29
N MET A 442 -0.72 6.81 19.05
CA MET A 442 -1.07 8.23 19.14
C MET A 442 -2.20 8.60 18.15
N LEU A 443 -2.12 8.14 16.89
CA LEU A 443 -3.16 8.36 15.90
C LEU A 443 -4.52 7.83 16.37
N ILE A 444 -4.56 6.58 16.84
CA ILE A 444 -5.80 5.93 17.31
C ILE A 444 -6.39 6.66 18.51
N ASN A 445 -5.54 7.11 19.43
CA ASN A 445 -5.94 7.88 20.61
C ASN A 445 -6.26 9.35 20.29
N ARG A 446 -6.01 9.79 19.05
CA ARG A 446 -6.15 11.18 18.60
C ARG A 446 -5.26 12.15 19.38
N ASP A 447 -4.05 11.67 19.72
CA ASP A 447 -2.99 12.42 20.38
C ASP A 447 -2.08 13.08 19.34
N PHE A 448 -2.37 14.34 18.99
CA PHE A 448 -1.63 15.10 18.00
C PHE A 448 -0.54 15.97 18.64
N GLU A 449 0.64 15.97 18.03
CA GLU A 449 1.84 16.66 18.53
C GLU A 449 1.75 18.18 18.36
N LEU A 450 1.15 18.64 17.26
CA LEU A 450 0.98 20.05 16.94
C LEU A 450 -0.50 20.40 16.87
N ARG A 451 -0.85 21.61 17.31
CA ARG A 451 -2.21 22.15 17.22
C ARG A 451 -2.17 23.60 16.70
N PRO A 452 -3.12 24.00 15.86
CA PRO A 452 -3.20 25.37 15.38
C PRO A 452 -3.52 26.33 16.54
N LEU A 453 -2.87 27.49 16.55
CA LEU A 453 -2.98 28.48 17.65
C LEU A 453 -4.40 29.08 17.77
N SER A 454 -5.15 29.14 16.68
CA SER A 454 -6.57 29.55 16.62
C SER A 454 -7.48 28.70 17.52
N ALA A 455 -7.11 27.44 17.81
CA ALA A 455 -7.87 26.57 18.69
C ALA A 455 -7.86 27.03 20.17
N PHE A 456 -6.91 27.90 20.56
CA PHE A 456 -6.84 28.45 21.92
C PHE A 456 -7.71 29.70 22.11
N THR A 457 -8.05 30.41 21.03
CA THR A 457 -8.84 31.65 21.11
C THR A 457 -10.34 31.42 21.29
N GLU A 458 -10.92 30.32 20.80
CA GLU A 458 -12.34 29.99 21.02
C GLU A 458 -12.63 29.44 22.43
N ALA A 459 -11.66 28.80 23.07
CA ALA A 459 -11.82 28.33 24.45
C ALA A 459 -11.76 29.48 25.48
N ALA A 460 -11.09 30.59 25.13
CA ALA A 460 -10.98 31.77 25.99
C ALA A 460 -12.21 32.71 25.88
N SER A 461 -12.91 32.74 24.74
CA SER A 461 -14.11 33.56 24.54
C SER A 461 -15.39 32.97 25.16
N ILE A 462 -15.37 31.71 25.61
CA ILE A 462 -16.47 31.07 26.36
C ILE A 462 -16.31 31.27 27.88
N ARG A 463 -15.21 31.89 28.35
CA ARG A 463 -14.95 32.18 29.78
C ARG A 463 -14.71 33.68 30.08
N LEU A 464 -15.50 34.57 29.47
CA LEU A 464 -15.61 35.97 29.91
C LEU A 464 -17.07 36.39 30.10
#